data_AF-A0A1V4ARZ6-F1
#
_entry.id   AF-A0A1V4ARZ6-F1
#
_cell.length_a   1.000
_cell.length_b   1.000
_cell.length_c   1.000
_cell.angle_alpha   90.00
_cell.angle_beta   90.00
_cell.angle_gamma   90.00
#
_symmetry.space_group_name_H-M   'P 1'
#
loop_
_entity.id
_entity.type
_entity.pdbx_description
1 polymer ?
#
loop_
_entity_poly.entity_id
_entity_poly.type
_entity_poly.pdbx_seq_one_letter_code
_entity_poly.pdbx_strand_id
1 'polypeptide(L)'
;MISILALDSNALFKHTLEIKKALSDNISKNILEDTFKKRGLLLEKVNSSIMKFVSIKEFFDFTDNNGWNSETNETWMQVKQELNAIVVLNEEITSLIKQQINDIVSYLEKIQEGRHFISTLKKTS
;
A
#
# COMPACT_ATOMS: atom_id res chain seq x y z
N MET A 1 -23.74 1.15 -6.36
CA MET A 1 -22.68 2.13 -6.05
C MET A 1 -21.77 1.63 -4.93
N ILE A 2 -22.30 1.31 -3.75
CA ILE A 2 -21.47 0.80 -2.65
C ILE A 2 -20.82 -0.56 -2.94
N SER A 3 -21.49 -1.44 -3.70
CA SER A 3 -20.93 -2.73 -4.11
C SER A 3 -19.71 -2.58 -5.02
N ILE A 4 -19.66 -1.54 -5.87
CA ILE A 4 -18.49 -1.25 -6.70
C ILE A 4 -17.34 -0.75 -5.83
N LEU A 5 -17.64 0.13 -4.87
CA LEU A 5 -16.66 0.60 -3.89
C LEU A 5 -16.10 -0.57 -3.07
N ALA A 6 -16.92 -1.53 -2.63
CA ALA A 6 -16.47 -2.74 -1.95
C ALA A 6 -15.53 -3.59 -2.81
N LEU A 7 -15.85 -3.79 -4.09
CA LEU A 7 -14.97 -4.52 -5.01
C LEU A 7 -13.63 -3.81 -5.23
N ASP A 8 -13.65 -2.49 -5.43
CA ASP A 8 -12.45 -1.69 -5.63
C ASP A 8 -11.58 -1.63 -4.36
N SER A 9 -12.19 -1.51 -3.18
CA SER A 9 -11.50 -1.57 -1.88
C SER A 9 -10.85 -2.94 -1.65
N ASN A 10 -11.54 -4.02 -1.99
CA ASN A 10 -10.99 -5.38 -1.87
C ASN A 10 -9.80 -5.60 -2.83
N ALA A 11 -9.90 -5.08 -4.06
CA ALA A 11 -8.80 -5.12 -5.02
C ALA A 11 -7.60 -4.30 -4.52
N LEU A 12 -7.82 -3.12 -3.95
CA LEU A 12 -6.78 -2.29 -3.35
C LEU A 12 -6.09 -3.01 -2.18
N PHE A 13 -6.87 -3.69 -1.33
CA PHE A 13 -6.35 -4.51 -0.23
C PHE A 13 -5.46 -5.63 -0.76
N LYS A 14 -5.93 -6.39 -1.75
CA LYS A 14 -5.16 -7.50 -2.35
C LYS A 14 -3.83 -7.04 -2.95
N HIS A 15 -3.80 -5.94 -3.69
CA HIS A 15 -2.54 -5.41 -4.23
C HIS A 15 -1.61 -4.88 -3.13
N THR A 16 -2.15 -4.30 -2.06
CA THR A 16 -1.34 -3.88 -0.91
C THR A 16 -0.69 -5.10 -0.24
N LEU A 17 -1.44 -6.18 -0.06
CA LEU A 17 -0.92 -7.43 0.49
C LEU A 17 0.13 -8.08 -0.43
N GLU A 18 -0.07 -8.02 -1.74
CA GLU A 18 0.86 -8.54 -2.74
C GLU A 18 2.20 -7.78 -2.71
N ILE A 19 2.18 -6.46 -2.52
CA ILE A 19 3.40 -5.66 -2.31
C ILE A 19 4.14 -6.11 -1.06
N LYS A 20 3.44 -6.28 0.07
CA LYS A 20 4.05 -6.78 1.31
C LYS A 20 4.74 -8.13 1.09
N LYS A 21 4.04 -9.08 0.46
CA LYS A 21 4.60 -10.40 0.13
C LYS A 21 5.83 -10.30 -0.77
N ALA A 22 5.76 -9.49 -1.82
CA ALA A 22 6.87 -9.31 -2.74
C ALA A 22 8.12 -8.74 -2.06
N LEU A 23 7.94 -7.84 -1.09
CA LEU A 23 9.03 -7.29 -0.28
C LEU A 23 9.58 -8.30 0.74
N SER A 24 8.74 -9.17 1.32
CA SER A 24 9.19 -10.19 2.27
C SER A 24 9.88 -11.38 1.59
N ASP A 25 9.38 -11.83 0.44
CA ASP A 25 9.82 -13.06 -0.21
C ASP A 25 10.89 -12.82 -1.31
N ASN A 26 11.44 -11.61 -1.40
CA ASN A 26 12.44 -11.18 -2.39
C ASN A 26 12.00 -11.48 -3.85
N ILE A 27 10.72 -11.22 -4.16
CA ILE A 27 10.13 -11.45 -5.48
C ILE A 27 10.65 -10.43 -6.49
N SER A 28 10.62 -10.77 -7.79
CA SER A 28 11.19 -9.96 -8.87
C SER A 28 10.71 -8.50 -8.86
N LYS A 29 11.65 -7.56 -9.08
CA LYS A 29 11.42 -6.11 -9.15
C LYS A 29 10.31 -5.70 -10.13
N ASN A 30 10.19 -6.41 -11.26
CA ASN A 30 9.18 -6.11 -12.29
C ASN A 30 7.75 -6.34 -11.79
N ILE A 31 7.55 -7.36 -10.95
CA ILE A 31 6.25 -7.64 -10.33
C ILE A 31 5.91 -6.55 -9.31
N LEU A 32 6.90 -6.13 -8.51
CA LEU A 32 6.70 -5.10 -7.50
C LEU A 32 6.29 -3.75 -8.12
N GLU A 33 6.98 -3.31 -9.18
CA GLU A 33 6.69 -2.05 -9.88
C GLU A 33 5.28 -2.03 -10.49
N ASP A 34 4.90 -3.10 -11.19
CA ASP A 34 3.58 -3.19 -11.82
C ASP A 34 2.45 -3.22 -10.78
N THR A 35 2.66 -3.91 -9.66
CA THR A 35 1.70 -3.96 -8.54
C THR A 35 1.57 -2.60 -7.85
N PHE A 36 2.66 -1.86 -7.64
CA PHE A 36 2.59 -0.47 -7.12
C PHE A 36 1.79 0.45 -8.05
N LYS A 37 1.99 0.34 -9.37
CA LYS A 37 1.27 1.15 -10.36
C LYS A 37 -0.22 0.84 -10.36
N LYS A 38 -0.60 -0.44 -10.40
CA LYS A 38 -2.01 -0.88 -10.33
C LYS A 38 -2.67 -0.41 -9.04
N ARG A 39 -1.97 -0.54 -7.91
CA ARG A 39 -2.44 -0.06 -6.60
C ARG A 39 -2.68 1.44 -6.59
N GLY A 40 -1.77 2.24 -7.15
CA GLY A 40 -1.89 3.70 -7.21
C GLY A 40 -3.16 4.16 -7.93
N LEU A 41 -3.43 3.58 -9.11
CA LEU A 41 -4.65 3.87 -9.88
C LEU A 41 -5.94 3.49 -9.11
N LEU A 42 -5.92 2.36 -8.43
CA LEU A 42 -7.06 1.94 -7.59
C LEU A 42 -7.27 2.86 -6.39
N LEU A 43 -6.20 3.38 -5.78
CA LEU A 43 -6.31 4.28 -4.63
C LEU A 43 -7.05 5.56 -4.99
N GLU A 44 -6.72 6.17 -6.14
CA GLU A 44 -7.40 7.37 -6.64
C GLU A 44 -8.88 7.10 -6.91
N LYS A 45 -9.19 5.96 -7.53
CA LYS A 45 -10.55 5.53 -7.84
C LYS A 45 -11.39 5.29 -6.58
N VAL A 46 -10.83 4.59 -5.59
CA VAL A 46 -11.47 4.32 -4.30
C VAL A 46 -11.71 5.64 -3.56
N ASN A 47 -10.73 6.54 -3.51
CA ASN A 47 -10.87 7.83 -2.86
C ASN A 47 -12.00 8.67 -3.48
N SER A 48 -12.05 8.77 -4.81
CA SER A 48 -13.14 9.47 -5.52
C SER A 48 -14.51 8.85 -5.23
N SER A 49 -14.58 7.51 -5.18
CA SER A 49 -15.81 6.77 -4.92
C SER A 49 -16.31 6.94 -3.48
N ILE A 50 -15.40 6.97 -2.50
CA ILE A 50 -15.72 7.28 -1.10
C ILE A 50 -16.31 8.68 -0.99
N MET A 51 -15.67 9.68 -1.58
CA MET A 51 -16.17 11.06 -1.52
C MET A 51 -17.57 11.19 -2.10
N LYS A 52 -17.81 10.58 -3.27
CA LYS A 52 -19.16 10.54 -3.90
C LYS A 52 -20.18 9.84 -3.01
N PHE A 53 -19.82 8.70 -2.44
CA PHE A 53 -20.69 7.93 -1.57
C PHE A 53 -21.08 8.71 -0.30
N VAL A 54 -20.10 9.35 0.35
CA VAL A 54 -20.31 10.17 1.54
C VAL A 54 -21.21 11.37 1.23
N SER A 55 -20.97 12.10 0.14
CA SER A 55 -21.84 13.22 -0.24
C SER A 55 -23.28 12.79 -0.53
N ILE A 56 -23.48 11.64 -1.18
CA ILE A 56 -24.81 11.07 -1.41
C ILE A 56 -25.47 10.69 -0.09
N LYS A 57 -24.70 10.07 0.82
CA LYS A 57 -25.18 9.72 2.16
C LYS A 57 -25.67 10.93 2.93
N GLU A 58 -24.85 11.97 3.01
CA GLU A 58 -25.20 13.21 3.71
C GLU A 58 -26.46 13.86 3.12
N PHE A 59 -26.61 13.84 1.79
CA PHE A 59 -27.81 14.34 1.12
C PHE A 59 -29.06 13.54 1.51
N PHE A 60 -29.00 12.20 1.50
CA PHE A 60 -30.13 11.35 1.88
C PHE A 60 -30.48 11.42 3.36
N ASP A 61 -29.47 11.47 4.25
CA ASP A 61 -29.66 11.66 5.69
C ASP A 61 -30.32 13.02 6.00
N PHE A 62 -30.13 14.03 5.15
CA PHE A 62 -30.79 15.33 5.24
C PHE A 62 -32.25 15.32 4.76
N THR A 63 -32.58 14.50 3.75
CA THR A 63 -33.90 14.53 3.10
C THR A 63 -34.88 13.46 3.59
N ASP A 64 -34.43 12.34 4.15
CA ASP A 64 -35.28 11.24 4.58
C ASP A 64 -34.75 10.60 5.87
N ASN A 65 -35.50 10.72 6.97
CA ASN A 65 -35.07 10.30 8.31
C ASN A 65 -35.04 8.76 8.52
N ASN A 66 -34.98 7.95 7.45
CA ASN A 66 -34.98 6.47 7.51
C ASN A 66 -34.42 5.75 6.26
N GLY A 67 -33.64 6.41 5.38
CA GLY A 67 -33.38 5.93 4.02
C GLY A 67 -32.32 4.84 3.80
N TRP A 68 -31.59 4.37 4.81
CA TRP A 68 -30.44 3.48 4.61
C TRP A 68 -30.71 2.06 5.13
N ASN A 69 -30.79 1.10 4.21
CA ASN A 69 -31.01 -0.31 4.56
C ASN A 69 -29.77 -0.92 5.26
N SER A 70 -30.00 -1.94 6.09
CA SER A 70 -28.94 -2.61 6.88
C SER A 70 -27.80 -3.14 6.01
N GLU A 71 -28.12 -3.68 4.84
CA GLU A 71 -27.16 -4.23 3.87
C GLU A 71 -26.13 -3.19 3.38
N THR A 72 -26.59 -1.95 3.12
CA THR A 72 -25.69 -0.84 2.73
C THR A 72 -24.75 -0.47 3.86
N ASN A 73 -25.24 -0.47 5.11
CA ASN A 73 -24.41 -0.17 6.28
C ASN A 73 -23.38 -1.28 6.56
N GLU A 74 -23.76 -2.55 6.42
CA GLU A 74 -22.85 -3.68 6.56
C GLU A 74 -21.75 -3.64 5.51
N THR A 75 -22.11 -3.42 4.24
CA THR A 75 -21.14 -3.29 3.14
C THR A 75 -20.18 -2.12 3.38
N TRP A 76 -20.69 -0.99 3.89
CA TRP A 76 -19.86 0.15 4.25
C TRP A 76 -18.87 -0.16 5.38
N MET A 77 -19.32 -0.93 6.37
CA MET A 77 -18.47 -1.36 7.47
C MET A 77 -17.34 -2.28 7.00
N GLN A 78 -17.63 -3.20 6.07
CA GLN A 78 -16.61 -4.05 5.44
C GLN A 78 -15.57 -3.22 4.68
N VAL A 79 -16.01 -2.25 3.88
CA VAL A 79 -15.11 -1.30 3.19
C VAL A 79 -14.20 -0.59 4.19
N LYS A 80 -14.74 -0.08 5.31
CA LYS A 80 -13.94 0.56 6.36
C LYS A 80 -12.90 -0.39 6.98
N GLN A 81 -13.29 -1.63 7.24
CA GLN A 81 -12.38 -2.64 7.79
C GLN A 81 -11.21 -2.91 6.84
N GLU A 82 -11.48 -3.08 5.54
CA GLU A 82 -10.44 -3.28 4.53
C GLU A 82 -9.50 -2.07 4.42
N LEU A 83 -10.06 -0.85 4.42
CA LEU A 83 -9.26 0.39 4.38
C LEU A 83 -8.37 0.54 5.61
N ASN A 84 -8.87 0.22 6.80
CA ASN A 84 -8.07 0.22 8.03
C ASN A 84 -6.95 -0.82 7.96
N ALA A 85 -7.22 -2.01 7.43
CA ALA A 85 -6.19 -3.02 7.23
C ALA A 85 -5.11 -2.57 6.22
N ILE A 86 -5.49 -1.81 5.18
CA ILE A 86 -4.54 -1.20 4.24
C ILE A 86 -3.61 -0.21 4.94
N VAL A 87 -4.11 0.57 5.91
CA VAL A 87 -3.26 1.51 6.69
C VAL A 87 -2.16 0.73 7.42
N VAL A 88 -2.52 -0.33 8.15
CA VAL A 88 -1.56 -1.18 8.86
C VAL A 88 -0.55 -1.81 7.89
N LEU A 89 -1.02 -2.34 6.75
CA LEU A 89 -0.13 -2.91 5.74
C LEU A 89 0.85 -1.88 5.19
N ASN A 90 0.45 -0.61 5.04
CA ASN A 90 1.34 0.45 4.54
C ASN A 90 2.48 0.75 5.52
N GLU A 91 2.22 0.70 6.82
CA GLU A 91 3.24 0.88 7.85
C GLU A 91 4.26 -0.25 7.80
N GLU A 92 3.78 -1.50 7.68
CA GLU A 92 4.64 -2.68 7.54
C GLU A 92 5.48 -2.63 6.26
N ILE A 93 4.87 -2.29 5.12
CA ILE A 93 5.57 -2.12 3.83
C ILE A 93 6.64 -1.05 3.93
N THR A 94 6.35 0.08 4.59
CA THR A 94 7.32 1.15 4.80
C THR A 94 8.49 0.68 5.65
N SER A 95 8.21 -0.10 6.70
CA SER A 95 9.26 -0.71 7.54
C SER A 95 10.16 -1.64 6.74
N LEU A 96 9.59 -2.53 5.92
CA LEU A 96 10.34 -3.46 5.07
C LEU A 96 11.24 -2.71 4.07
N ILE A 97 10.72 -1.67 3.41
CA ILE A 97 11.50 -0.85 2.48
C ILE A 97 12.67 -0.17 3.21
N LYS A 98 12.42 0.42 4.39
CA LYS A 98 13.48 1.04 5.20
C LYS A 98 14.56 0.04 5.59
N GLN A 99 14.17 -1.16 5.99
CA GLN A 99 15.12 -2.22 6.34
C GLN A 99 15.99 -2.60 5.13
N GLN A 100 15.38 -2.84 3.97
CA GLN A 100 16.13 -3.16 2.75
C GLN A 100 17.10 -2.03 2.33
N ILE A 101 16.70 -0.76 2.48
CA ILE A 101 17.58 0.38 2.22
C ILE A 101 18.78 0.36 3.18
N ASN A 102 18.55 0.12 4.47
CA ASN A 102 19.62 0.05 5.47
C ASN A 102 20.60 -1.10 5.16
N ASP A 103 20.08 -2.27 4.77
CA ASP A 103 20.92 -3.42 4.39
C ASP A 103 21.80 -3.07 3.18
N ILE A 104 21.24 -2.44 2.14
CA ILE A 104 21.98 -1.98 0.96
C ILE A 104 23.06 -0.97 1.35
N VAL A 105 22.73 0.01 2.19
CA VAL A 105 23.69 1.03 2.66
C VAL A 105 24.85 0.34 3.38
N SER A 106 24.57 -0.60 4.28
CA SER A 106 25.60 -1.35 4.99
C SER A 106 26.52 -2.14 4.04
N TYR A 107 25.95 -2.76 2.99
CA TYR A 107 26.75 -3.47 1.99
C TYR A 107 27.66 -2.52 1.19
N LEU A 108 27.17 -1.32 0.85
CA LEU A 108 27.96 -0.31 0.16
C LEU A 108 29.13 0.20 1.01
N GLU A 109 28.91 0.40 2.31
CA GLU A 109 29.96 0.75 3.26
C GLU A 109 31.07 -0.31 3.29
N LYS A 110 30.70 -1.60 3.35
CA LYS A 110 31.67 -2.71 3.30
C LYS A 110 32.46 -2.77 2.00
N ILE A 111 31.83 -2.50 0.86
CA ILE A 111 32.53 -2.39 -0.42
C ILE A 111 33.51 -1.21 -0.41
N GLN A 112 33.13 -0.08 0.19
CA GLN A 112 33.99 1.10 0.31
C GLN A 112 35.21 0.83 1.21
N GLU A 113 35.01 0.19 2.36
CA GLU A 113 36.10 -0.26 3.25
C GLU A 113 37.08 -1.16 2.49
N GLY A 114 36.58 -2.16 1.74
CA GLY A 114 37.40 -3.05 0.94
C GLY A 114 38.20 -2.32 -0.16
N ARG A 115 37.59 -1.34 -0.83
CA ARG A 115 38.30 -0.50 -1.83
C ARG A 115 39.41 0.32 -1.18
N HIS A 116 39.16 0.89 0.00
CA HIS A 116 40.18 1.64 0.73
C HIS A 116 41.36 0.76 1.10
N PHE A 117 41.10 -0.44 1.63
CA PHE A 117 42.13 -1.42 1.97
C PHE A 117 43.02 -1.78 0.77
N ILE A 118 42.43 -2.13 -0.38
CA ILE A 118 43.18 -2.45 -1.61
C ILE A 118 44.02 -1.24 -2.09
N SER A 119 43.47 -0.03 -2.00
CA SER A 119 44.19 1.19 -2.38
C SER A 119 45.43 1.43 -1.51
N THR A 120 45.32 1.18 -0.20
CA THR A 120 46.45 1.26 0.73
C THR A 120 47.53 0.25 0.39
N LEU A 121 47.18 -1.02 0.13
CA LEU A 121 48.14 -2.05 -0.25
C LEU A 121 48.94 -1.67 -1.50
N LYS A 122 48.27 -1.12 -2.53
CA LYS A 122 48.92 -0.68 -3.77
C LYS A 122 49.91 0.48 -3.60
N LYS A 123 49.77 1.29 -2.55
CA LYS A 123 50.70 2.39 -2.24
C LYS A 123 51.92 1.91 -1.45
N THR A 124 51.79 0.77 -0.77
CA THR A 124 52.84 0.18 0.07
C THR A 124 53.65 -0.91 -0.65
N SER A 125 53.23 -1.31 -1.86
CA SER A 125 53.96 -2.20 -2.79
C SER A 125 54.70 -1.39 -3.85
#